data_AF-A0A1W9HJD6-F1
#
_entry.id   AF-A0A1W9HJD6-F1
#
_cell.length_a   1.000
_cell.length_b   1.000
_cell.length_c   1.000
_cell.angle_alpha   90.00
_cell.angle_beta   90.00
_cell.angle_gamma   90.00
#
_symmetry.space_group_name_H-M   'P 1'
#
loop_
_entity.id
_entity.type
_entity.pdbx_description
1 polymer ?
#
loop_
_entity_poly.entity_id
_entity_poly.type
_entity_poly.pdbx_seq_one_letter_code
_entity_poly.pdbx_strand_id
1 'polypeptide(L)'
;MEEEGLITTKVPRALEMKSKLFGYELPDLLLIFFNLAITNLVFGGTSFRYPLVWGTTLGLALFLHFAKKGRPDNYVQHLGEFLIRPAYYAAGGVDRFYRKFNGKVKHVSKNKR
;
A
#
# COMPACT_ATOMS: atom_id res chain seq x y z
N MET A 1 -29.57 -25.87 -28.28
CA MET A 1 -28.37 -26.18 -27.49
C MET A 1 -27.73 -24.83 -27.21
N GLU A 2 -28.15 -24.18 -26.14
CA GLU A 2 -27.67 -22.84 -25.77
C GLU A 2 -26.43 -23.03 -24.92
N GLU A 3 -25.26 -22.73 -25.46
CA GLU A 3 -24.01 -22.77 -24.71
C GLU A 3 -23.99 -21.58 -23.74
N GLU A 4 -24.12 -21.89 -22.45
CA GLU A 4 -23.98 -20.91 -21.37
C GLU A 4 -22.56 -20.33 -21.40
N GLY A 5 -22.40 -19.19 -22.07
CA GLY A 5 -21.15 -18.43 -22.08
C GLY A 5 -20.72 -18.08 -20.66
N LEU A 6 -19.42 -18.27 -20.37
CA LEU A 6 -18.79 -18.02 -19.08
C LEU A 6 -19.26 -16.68 -18.48
N ILE A 7 -19.69 -16.72 -17.21
CA ILE A 7 -20.07 -15.52 -16.46
C ILE A 7 -18.84 -14.65 -16.26
N THR A 8 -18.68 -13.62 -17.08
CA THR A 8 -17.60 -12.63 -16.98
C THR A 8 -18.14 -11.32 -16.42
N THR A 9 -17.48 -10.80 -15.38
CA THR A 9 -17.81 -9.50 -14.81
C THR A 9 -16.77 -8.48 -15.30
N LYS A 10 -17.24 -7.36 -15.86
CA LYS A 10 -16.33 -6.25 -16.19
C LYS A 10 -15.87 -5.60 -14.89
N VAL A 11 -14.68 -5.95 -14.45
CA VAL A 11 -14.03 -5.29 -13.33
C VAL A 11 -13.54 -3.91 -13.81
N PRO A 12 -13.91 -2.80 -13.16
CA PRO A 12 -13.40 -1.49 -13.51
C PRO A 12 -11.87 -1.47 -13.27
N ARG A 13 -11.10 -1.26 -14.34
CA ARG A 13 -9.63 -1.19 -14.33
C ARG A 13 -9.07 0.01 -13.57
N ALA A 14 -9.93 0.87 -13.03
CA ALA A 14 -9.60 2.21 -12.55
C ALA A 14 -9.39 2.33 -11.03
N LEU A 15 -9.44 1.22 -10.26
CA LEU A 15 -9.33 1.30 -8.81
C LEU A 15 -7.88 1.46 -8.30
N GLU A 16 -6.88 1.32 -9.17
CA GLU A 16 -5.49 1.68 -8.87
C GLU A 16 -5.11 3.00 -9.53
N MET A 17 -5.80 4.08 -9.16
CA MET A 17 -5.20 5.40 -9.32
C MET A 17 -4.01 5.48 -8.37
N LYS A 18 -2.83 5.04 -8.84
CA LYS A 18 -1.55 5.19 -8.15
C LYS A 18 -1.43 6.62 -7.65
N SER A 19 -1.65 6.82 -6.36
CA SER A 19 -1.54 8.13 -5.72
C SER A 19 -0.06 8.49 -5.61
N LYS A 20 0.51 8.98 -6.71
CA LYS A 20 1.85 9.55 -6.77
C LYS A 20 1.74 11.06 -6.73
N LEU A 21 2.47 11.69 -5.82
CA LEU A 21 2.53 13.14 -5.67
C LEU A 21 3.98 13.58 -5.87
N PHE A 22 4.23 14.47 -6.83
CA PHE A 22 5.59 14.93 -7.19
C PHE A 22 6.59 13.79 -7.48
N GLY A 23 6.11 12.65 -7.99
CA GLY A 23 6.93 11.46 -8.28
C GLY A 23 7.22 10.57 -7.07
N TYR A 24 6.79 10.96 -5.87
CA TYR A 24 6.84 10.15 -4.66
C TYR A 24 5.57 9.33 -4.48
N GLU A 25 5.73 8.17 -3.87
CA GLU A 25 4.62 7.31 -3.49
C GLU A 25 4.10 7.71 -2.10
N LEU A 26 2.85 7.36 -1.79
CA LEU A 26 2.24 7.55 -0.47
C LEU A 26 3.15 7.16 0.73
N PRO A 27 3.78 5.96 0.76
CA PRO A 27 4.67 5.60 1.87
C PRO A 27 5.91 6.50 1.98
N ASP A 28 6.43 7.01 0.87
CA ASP A 28 7.58 7.93 0.89
C ASP A 28 7.19 9.27 1.50
N LEU A 29 6.03 9.79 1.11
CA LEU A 29 5.47 11.03 1.63
C LEU A 29 5.21 10.92 3.14
N LEU A 30 4.69 9.78 3.58
CA LEU A 30 4.53 9.49 5.01
C LEU A 30 5.87 9.55 5.75
N LEU A 31 6.93 8.94 5.22
CA LEU A 31 8.26 9.01 5.83
C LEU A 31 8.80 10.44 5.90
N ILE A 32 8.63 11.22 4.82
CA ILE A 32 9.08 12.63 4.78
C ILE A 32 8.33 13.47 5.82
N PHE A 33 6.99 13.37 5.87
CA PHE A 33 6.19 14.11 6.85
C PHE A 33 6.42 13.64 8.28
N PHE A 34 6.67 12.34 8.49
CA PHE A 34 7.02 11.82 9.81
C PHE A 34 8.37 12.36 10.29
N ASN A 35 9.37 12.42 9.40
CA ASN A 35 10.64 13.06 9.70
C ASN A 35 10.45 14.54 10.03
N LEU A 36 9.68 15.28 9.23
CA LEU A 36 9.34 16.69 9.46
C LEU A 36 8.69 16.88 10.83
N ALA A 37 7.73 16.03 11.19
CA ALA A 37 7.03 16.11 12.46
C ALA A 37 7.97 15.83 13.64
N ILE A 38 8.84 14.81 13.55
CA ILE A 38 9.80 14.48 14.61
C ILE A 38 10.84 15.59 14.77
N THR A 39 11.47 16.04 13.69
CA THR A 39 12.49 17.10 13.80
C THR A 39 11.88 18.41 14.24
N ASN A 40 10.65 18.73 13.82
CA ASN A 40 9.94 19.89 14.34
C ASN A 40 9.58 19.75 15.83
N LEU A 41 9.22 18.54 16.29
CA LEU A 41 8.96 18.29 17.71
C LEU A 41 10.22 18.44 18.56
N VAL A 42 11.35 17.89 18.11
CA VAL A 42 12.62 17.89 18.86
C VAL A 42 13.33 19.24 18.79
N PHE A 43 13.33 19.89 17.61
CA PHE A 43 14.14 21.09 17.35
C PHE A 43 13.31 22.37 17.12
N GLY A 44 11.98 22.32 17.18
CA GLY A 44 11.10 23.44 16.85
C GLY A 44 11.29 24.70 17.71
N GLY A 45 11.75 24.51 18.95
CA GLY A 45 12.07 25.60 19.89
C GLY A 45 13.48 26.20 19.75
N THR A 46 14.32 25.67 18.85
CA THR A 46 15.71 26.12 18.69
C THR A 46 15.82 27.24 17.67
N SER A 47 16.77 28.18 17.84
CA SER A 47 17.04 29.22 16.83
C SER A 47 17.49 28.64 15.48
N PHE A 48 18.07 27.44 15.48
CA PHE A 48 18.47 26.70 14.28
C PHE A 48 17.37 25.80 13.71
N ARG A 49 16.10 25.98 14.11
CA ARG A 49 14.99 25.13 13.64
C ARG A 49 14.91 25.01 12.13
N TYR A 50 15.09 26.13 11.41
CA TYR A 50 14.85 26.15 9.97
C TYR A 50 15.83 25.27 9.21
N PRO A 51 17.16 25.45 9.34
CA PRO A 51 18.11 24.57 8.66
C PRO A 51 18.02 23.12 9.16
N LEU A 52 17.74 22.87 10.44
CA LEU A 52 17.64 21.50 10.95
C LEU A 52 16.40 20.77 10.43
N VAL A 53 15.23 21.40 10.52
CA VAL A 53 13.95 20.78 10.13
C VAL A 53 13.83 20.71 8.60
N TRP A 54 14.07 21.83 7.89
CA TRP A 54 13.98 21.83 6.43
C TRP A 54 15.16 21.15 5.75
N GLY A 55 16.37 21.25 6.30
CA GLY A 55 17.54 20.59 5.71
C GLY A 55 17.47 19.07 5.80
N THR A 56 17.04 18.53 6.96
CA THR A 56 16.88 17.07 7.11
C THR A 56 15.75 16.54 6.24
N THR A 57 14.62 17.25 6.14
CA THR A 57 13.49 16.81 5.31
C THR A 57 13.76 16.91 3.82
N LEU A 58 14.38 18.00 3.35
CA LEU A 58 14.81 18.12 1.96
C LEU A 58 15.89 17.07 1.63
N GLY A 59 16.85 16.86 2.54
CA GLY A 59 17.87 15.84 2.41
C GLY A 59 17.28 14.44 2.31
N LEU A 60 16.28 14.11 3.14
CA LEU A 60 15.57 12.83 3.09
C LEU A 60 14.77 12.66 1.79
N ALA A 61 14.08 13.71 1.34
CA ALA A 61 13.34 13.68 0.09
C ALA A 61 14.29 13.41 -1.10
N LEU A 62 15.38 14.17 -1.20
CA LEU A 62 16.40 13.96 -2.24
C LEU A 62 17.03 12.56 -2.13
N PHE A 63 17.34 12.11 -0.92
CA PHE A 63 17.86 10.76 -0.71
C PHE A 63 16.91 9.69 -1.25
N LEU A 64 15.61 9.78 -0.94
CA LEU A 64 14.61 8.86 -1.46
C LEU A 64 14.47 8.97 -2.98
N HIS A 65 14.53 10.18 -3.53
CA HIS A 65 14.48 10.40 -4.97
C HIS A 65 15.63 9.69 -5.70
N PHE A 66 16.86 9.84 -5.21
CA PHE A 66 18.03 9.20 -5.81
C PHE A 66 18.10 7.70 -5.51
N ALA A 67 17.78 7.27 -4.29
CA ALA A 67 17.79 5.86 -3.89
C ALA A 67 16.74 5.03 -4.65
N LYS A 68 15.60 5.64 -4.99
CA LYS A 68 14.54 5.00 -5.79
C LYS A 68 14.71 5.21 -7.29
N LYS A 69 15.70 5.98 -7.74
CA LYS A 69 15.93 6.24 -9.17
C LYS A 69 16.27 4.92 -9.90
N GLY A 70 15.37 4.48 -10.77
CA GLY A 70 15.49 3.23 -11.52
C GLY A 70 15.04 1.97 -10.76
N ARG A 71 14.49 2.11 -9.55
CA ARG A 71 13.86 1.00 -8.81
C ARG A 71 12.40 0.83 -9.22
N PRO A 72 11.85 -0.39 -9.12
CA PRO A 72 10.44 -0.63 -9.40
C PRO A 72 9.55 0.16 -8.45
N ASP A 73 8.30 0.35 -8.85
CA ASP A 73 7.28 0.97 -8.01
C ASP A 73 7.13 0.24 -6.65
N ASN A 74 6.70 0.96 -5.62
CA ASN A 74 6.51 0.51 -4.24
C ASN A 74 7.77 -0.07 -3.58
N TYR A 75 8.97 0.32 -4.05
CA TYR A 75 10.23 -0.23 -3.55
C TYR A 75 10.37 -0.15 -2.01
N VAL A 76 10.01 0.98 -1.38
CA VAL A 76 10.11 1.16 0.08
C VAL A 76 9.16 0.21 0.81
N GLN A 77 7.93 0.06 0.31
CA GLN A 77 6.95 -0.85 0.89
C GLN A 77 7.43 -2.30 0.76
N HIS A 78 7.90 -2.71 -0.41
CA HIS A 78 8.42 -4.05 -0.63
C HIS A 78 9.68 -4.35 0.19
N LEU A 79 10.55 -3.36 0.39
CA LEU A 79 11.71 -3.48 1.25
C LEU A 79 11.29 -3.70 2.72
N GLY A 80 10.36 -2.89 3.22
CA GLY A 80 9.83 -3.07 4.58
C GLY A 80 9.14 -4.41 4.75
N GLU A 81 8.35 -4.82 3.76
CA GLU A 81 7.68 -6.11 3.75
C GLU A 81 8.67 -7.28 3.71
N PHE A 82 9.74 -7.19 2.92
CA PHE A 82 10.81 -8.18 2.89
C PHE A 82 11.54 -8.31 4.24
N LEU A 83 11.75 -7.19 4.95
CA LEU A 83 12.41 -7.19 6.26
C LEU A 83 11.54 -7.77 7.38
N ILE A 84 10.21 -7.61 7.29
CA ILE A 84 9.27 -8.05 8.32
C ILE A 84 8.74 -9.47 8.05
N ARG A 85 8.65 -9.88 6.78
CA ARG A 85 8.10 -11.20 6.42
C ARG A 85 9.02 -12.33 6.89
N PRO A 86 8.46 -13.42 7.45
CA PRO A 86 9.23 -14.58 7.85
C PRO A 86 9.84 -15.30 6.63
N ALA A 87 11.04 -15.83 6.80
CA ALA A 87 11.80 -16.50 5.73
C ALA A 87 11.21 -17.85 5.29
N TYR A 88 10.29 -18.45 6.05
CA TYR A 88 9.67 -19.73 5.73
C TYR A 88 8.14 -19.65 5.81
N TYR A 89 7.49 -20.30 4.85
CA TYR A 89 6.06 -20.54 4.84
C TYR A 89 5.81 -22.04 4.98
N ALA A 90 5.03 -22.45 5.99
CA ALA A 90 4.68 -23.85 6.22
C ALA A 90 3.25 -24.12 5.73
N ALA A 91 3.08 -25.04 4.78
CA ALA A 91 1.76 -25.39 4.23
C ALA A 91 0.84 -26.12 5.24
N GLY A 92 1.38 -26.62 6.34
CA GLY A 92 0.61 -27.28 7.42
C GLY A 92 0.17 -26.35 8.56
N GLY A 93 0.37 -25.04 8.44
CA GLY A 93 -0.10 -24.07 9.44
C GLY A 93 -1.62 -24.02 9.50
N VAL A 94 -2.18 -23.80 10.70
CA VAL A 94 -3.62 -23.60 10.86
C VAL A 94 -4.04 -22.36 10.05
N ASP A 95 -4.88 -22.56 9.03
CA ASP A 95 -5.41 -21.47 8.23
C ASP A 95 -6.35 -20.61 9.08
N ARG A 96 -5.91 -19.39 9.39
CA ARG A 96 -6.69 -18.41 10.18
C ARG A 96 -7.58 -17.51 9.33
N PHE A 97 -7.42 -17.53 8.00
CA PHE A 97 -8.15 -16.67 7.07
C PHE A 97 -9.33 -17.38 6.41
N TYR A 98 -9.36 -18.72 6.42
CA TYR A 98 -10.50 -19.46 5.89
C TYR A 98 -11.79 -19.09 6.62
N ARG A 99 -12.70 -18.43 5.90
CA ARG A 99 -14.07 -18.18 6.36
C ARG A 99 -15.01 -19.13 5.60
N LYS A 100 -15.65 -20.04 6.33
CA LYS A 100 -16.66 -20.93 5.75
C LYS A 100 -17.79 -20.10 5.12
N PHE A 101 -18.01 -20.27 3.82
CA PHE A 101 -19.08 -19.58 3.10
C PHE A 101 -20.42 -20.23 3.44
N ASN A 102 -21.13 -19.67 4.42
CA ASN A 102 -22.51 -20.07 4.71
C ASN A 102 -23.48 -19.41 3.71
N GLY A 103 -23.36 -19.78 2.44
CA GLY A 103 -24.33 -19.40 1.42
C GLY A 103 -25.65 -20.11 1.69
N LYS A 104 -26.63 -19.43 2.29
CA LYS A 104 -28.02 -19.84 2.16
C LYS A 104 -28.40 -19.60 0.70
N VAL A 105 -28.35 -20.65 -0.11
CA VAL A 105 -28.86 -20.64 -1.48
C VAL A 105 -30.34 -20.27 -1.40
N LYS A 106 -30.69 -19.01 -1.70
CA LYS A 106 -32.09 -18.64 -1.91
C LYS A 106 -32.51 -19.31 -3.21
N HIS A 107 -33.24 -20.41 -3.12
CA HIS A 107 -33.99 -20.91 -4.26
C HIS A 107 -35.01 -19.85 -4.66
N VAL A 108 -34.70 -19.10 -5.71
CA VAL A 108 -35.67 -18.22 -6.37
C VAL A 108 -36.69 -19.15 -7.04
N SER A 109 -37.84 -19.33 -6.40
CA SER A 109 -38.98 -20.01 -7.02
C SER A 109 -39.40 -19.19 -8.25
N LYS A 110 -39.06 -19.70 -9.44
CA LYS A 110 -39.55 -19.17 -10.71
C LYS A 110 -41.05 -19.45 -10.75
N ASN A 111 -41.87 -18.43 -10.45
CA ASN A 111 -43.30 -18.52 -10.67
C ASN A 111 -43.54 -18.57 -12.19
N LYS A 112 -43.97 -19.73 -12.68
CA LYS A 112 -44.36 -19.95 -14.08
C LYS A 112 -45.66 -19.19 -14.31
N ARG A 113 -45.63 -18.20 -15.20
CA ARG A 113 -46.84 -17.67 -15.86
C ARG A 113 -47.27 -18.65 -16.95
#